data_AF-A0A9Q0XSE3-F1
#
_entry.id   AF-A0A9Q0XSE3-F1
#
_cell.length_a   1.000
_cell.length_b   1.000
_cell.length_c   1.000
_cell.angle_alpha   90.00
_cell.angle_beta   90.00
_cell.angle_gamma   90.00
#
_symmetry.space_group_name_H-M   'P 1'
#
loop_
_entity.id
_entity.type
_entity.pdbx_description
1 polymer ?
#
loop_
_entity_poly.entity_id
_entity_poly.type
_entity_poly.pdbx_seq_one_letter_code
_entity_poly.pdbx_strand_id
1 'polypeptide(L)'
;MVLPNFFPNPTTRIERDMHTLDVRRTLAFYVSRTKSIRKTNELFVCHDPVVLGHPVSPQRFARWIVQSIKLSYELAKVPLPLGIRAHSTRAMASSAAFLKGVPLDDICQAATWSTPDTFVTHYRVDAHVRSATSFGRAVLSFVTA
;
A
#
# COMPACT_ATOMS: atom_id res chain seq x y z
N MET A 1 0.51 -17.88 -0.96
CA MET A 1 1.32 -16.65 -0.97
C MET A 1 2.19 -16.62 0.28
N VAL A 2 3.50 -16.46 0.14
CA VAL A 2 4.42 -16.28 1.28
C VAL A 2 4.83 -14.81 1.30
N LEU A 3 4.63 -14.12 2.43
CA LEU A 3 5.09 -12.73 2.58
C LEU A 3 6.62 -12.72 2.80
N PRO A 4 7.40 -12.07 1.91
CA PRO A 4 8.84 -11.94 2.08
C PRO A 4 9.16 -11.01 3.26
N ASN A 5 10.36 -11.16 3.82
CA ASN A 5 10.88 -10.21 4.80
C ASN A 5 11.41 -8.97 4.08
N PHE A 6 11.00 -7.79 4.53
CA PHE A 6 11.51 -6.51 4.04
C PHE A 6 12.76 -6.11 4.85
N PHE A 7 13.90 -6.00 4.17
CA PHE A 7 15.22 -5.74 4.78
C PHE A 7 15.57 -6.68 5.95
N PRO A 8 15.65 -8.01 5.76
CA PRO A 8 15.83 -8.98 6.85
C PRO A 8 17.14 -8.84 7.63
N ASN A 9 18.19 -8.30 7.02
CA ASN A 9 19.52 -8.11 7.63
C ASN A 9 19.99 -6.67 7.38
N PRO A 10 19.40 -5.67 8.05
CA PRO A 10 19.66 -4.27 7.75
C PRO A 10 21.03 -3.84 8.27
N THR A 11 21.92 -3.41 7.36
CA THR A 11 23.29 -2.99 7.64
C THR A 11 23.41 -1.48 7.78
N THR A 12 22.65 -0.73 6.98
CA THR A 12 22.68 0.74 7.01
C THR A 12 21.58 1.32 7.90
N ARG A 13 21.68 2.61 8.24
CA ARG A 13 20.61 3.31 8.98
C ARG A 13 19.29 3.29 8.21
N ILE A 14 19.34 3.56 6.90
CA ILE A 14 18.16 3.56 6.03
C ILE A 14 17.51 2.19 6.01
N GLU A 15 18.30 1.12 5.86
CA GLU A 15 17.77 -0.24 5.88
C GLU A 15 17.13 -0.59 7.23
N ARG A 16 17.71 -0.13 8.35
CA ARG A 16 17.12 -0.33 9.68
C ARG A 16 15.78 0.38 9.81
N ASP A 17 15.70 1.62 9.34
CA ASP A 17 14.45 2.39 9.34
C ASP A 17 13.39 1.72 8.45
N MET A 18 13.77 1.27 7.25
CA MET A 18 12.87 0.54 6.35
C MET A 18 12.45 -0.83 6.89
N HIS A 19 13.33 -1.54 7.60
CA HIS A 19 13.00 -2.81 8.24
C HIS A 19 11.89 -2.66 9.30
N THR A 20 11.72 -1.47 9.89
CA THR A 20 10.58 -1.21 10.77
C THR A 20 9.22 -1.24 10.06
N LEU A 21 9.23 -1.11 8.72
CA LEU A 21 8.04 -1.19 7.86
C LEU A 21 7.76 -2.61 7.36
N ASP A 22 8.49 -3.63 7.84
CA ASP A 22 8.26 -5.01 7.46
C ASP A 22 6.87 -5.52 7.90
N VAL A 23 6.03 -5.85 6.93
CA VAL A 23 4.65 -6.28 7.15
C VAL A 23 4.61 -7.63 7.88
N ARG A 24 5.53 -8.55 7.56
CA ARG A 24 5.55 -9.87 8.19
C ARG A 24 5.83 -9.77 9.69
N ARG A 25 6.85 -9.00 10.08
CA ARG A 25 7.18 -8.67 11.47
C ARG A 25 6.01 -7.98 12.16
N THR A 26 5.38 -7.02 11.50
CA THR A 26 4.22 -6.29 12.05
C THR A 26 3.06 -7.23 12.35
N LEU A 27 2.72 -8.14 11.43
CA LEU A 27 1.67 -9.13 11.62
C LEU A 27 2.03 -10.16 12.69
N ALA A 28 3.27 -10.64 12.73
CA ALA A 28 3.74 -11.56 13.78
C ALA A 28 3.61 -10.93 15.17
N PHE A 29 4.02 -9.66 15.31
CA PHE A 29 3.85 -8.90 16.55
C PHE A 29 2.37 -8.75 16.92
N TYR A 30 1.51 -8.39 15.97
CA TYR A 30 0.07 -8.28 16.19
C TYR A 30 -0.56 -9.59 16.68
N VAL A 31 -0.24 -10.71 16.01
CA VAL A 31 -0.73 -12.05 16.41
C VAL A 31 -0.26 -12.39 17.82
N SER A 32 1.01 -12.15 18.13
CA SER A 32 1.55 -12.38 19.48
C SER A 32 0.83 -11.55 20.54
N ARG A 33 0.60 -10.25 20.28
CA ARG A 33 -0.03 -9.32 21.23
C ARG A 33 -1.52 -9.59 21.42
N THR A 34 -2.20 -10.14 20.42
CA THR A 34 -3.63 -10.45 20.49
C THR A 34 -3.94 -11.88 20.91
N LYS A 35 -2.91 -12.72 21.13
CA LYS A 35 -3.05 -14.15 21.41
C LYS A 35 -3.98 -14.46 22.58
N SER A 36 -3.87 -13.72 23.68
CA SER A 36 -4.64 -13.99 24.91
C SER A 36 -6.12 -13.60 24.81
N ILE A 37 -6.48 -12.69 23.91
CA ILE A 37 -7.85 -12.17 23.78
C ILE A 37 -8.61 -12.79 22.61
N ARG A 38 -7.92 -13.46 21.70
CA ARG A 38 -8.45 -13.96 20.42
C ARG A 38 -9.51 -15.04 20.62
N LYS A 39 -10.64 -14.90 19.93
CA LYS A 39 -11.76 -15.87 19.90
C LYS A 39 -12.06 -16.41 18.49
N THR A 40 -11.19 -16.12 17.52
CA THR A 40 -11.37 -16.46 16.11
C THR A 40 -10.03 -16.71 15.41
N ASN A 41 -10.08 -17.47 14.31
CA ASN A 41 -8.94 -17.71 13.42
C ASN A 41 -8.70 -16.57 12.42
N GLU A 42 -9.62 -15.59 12.33
CA GLU A 42 -9.45 -14.41 11.47
C GLU A 42 -8.27 -13.55 11.89
N LEU A 43 -7.48 -13.04 10.96
CA LEU A 43 -6.21 -12.34 11.28
C LEU A 43 -6.41 -11.19 12.27
N PHE A 44 -7.36 -10.29 12.00
CA PHE A 44 -7.62 -9.11 12.82
C PHE A 44 -8.80 -9.32 13.77
N VAL A 45 -8.58 -8.96 15.05
CA VAL A 45 -9.58 -9.05 16.12
C VAL A 45 -9.85 -7.68 16.74
N CYS A 46 -11.08 -7.50 17.22
CA CYS A 46 -11.51 -6.31 17.93
C CYS A 46 -10.87 -6.25 19.32
N HIS A 47 -10.52 -5.04 19.76
CA HIS A 47 -9.93 -4.75 21.06
C HIS A 47 -10.85 -3.95 22.00
N ASP A 48 -12.03 -3.53 21.51
CA ASP A 48 -13.04 -2.87 22.35
C ASP A 48 -13.59 -3.86 23.39
N PRO A 49 -13.84 -3.44 24.64
CA PRO A 49 -14.29 -4.33 25.71
C PRO A 49 -15.54 -5.17 25.38
N VAL A 50 -16.50 -4.59 24.67
CA VAL A 50 -17.79 -5.24 24.34
C VAL A 50 -17.63 -6.41 23.36
N VAL A 51 -16.70 -6.31 22.42
CA VAL A 51 -16.49 -7.29 21.34
C VAL A 51 -15.06 -7.83 21.34
N LEU A 52 -14.42 -7.83 22.51
CA LEU A 52 -13.03 -8.20 22.67
C LEU A 52 -12.76 -9.61 22.11
N GLY A 53 -11.82 -9.70 21.18
CA GLY A 53 -11.41 -10.97 20.56
C GLY A 53 -12.21 -11.43 19.35
N HIS A 54 -13.33 -10.77 19.03
CA HIS A 54 -14.17 -11.10 17.87
C HIS A 54 -13.53 -10.60 16.57
N PRO A 55 -13.86 -11.20 15.40
CA PRO A 55 -13.32 -10.77 14.12
C PRO A 55 -13.69 -9.31 13.82
N VAL A 56 -12.79 -8.58 13.17
CA VAL A 56 -13.03 -7.20 12.71
C VAL A 56 -13.87 -7.22 11.44
N SER A 57 -14.96 -6.45 11.38
CA SER A 57 -15.74 -6.30 10.14
C SER A 57 -14.99 -5.44 9.11
N PRO A 58 -15.23 -5.64 7.80
CA PRO A 58 -14.62 -4.82 6.75
C PRO A 58 -14.83 -3.31 6.95
N GLN A 59 -16.00 -2.89 7.41
CA GLN A 59 -16.33 -1.49 7.67
C GLN A 59 -15.50 -0.92 8.83
N ARG A 60 -15.32 -1.70 9.90
CA ARG A 60 -14.47 -1.29 11.04
C ARG A 60 -13.00 -1.21 10.63
N PHE A 61 -12.53 -2.20 9.87
CA PHE A 61 -11.16 -2.19 9.36
C PHE A 61 -10.89 -0.99 8.44
N ALA A 62 -11.82 -0.68 7.54
CA ALA A 62 -11.73 0.51 6.70
C ALA A 62 -11.68 1.82 7.52
N ARG A 63 -12.45 1.92 8.60
CA ARG A 63 -12.38 3.05 9.53
C ARG A 63 -11.02 3.15 10.20
N TRP A 64 -10.45 2.03 10.68
CA TRP A 64 -9.11 2.02 11.28
C TRP A 64 -8.06 2.53 10.30
N ILE A 65 -8.08 2.08 9.04
CA ILE A 65 -7.15 2.58 8.01
C ILE A 65 -7.29 4.10 7.84
N VAL A 66 -8.52 4.61 7.69
CA VAL A 66 -8.75 6.06 7.53
C VAL A 66 -8.28 6.84 8.76
N GLN A 67 -8.52 6.33 9.96
CA GLN A 67 -8.05 6.95 11.21
C GLN A 67 -6.53 6.96 11.30
N SER A 68 -5.85 5.87 10.93
CA SER A 68 -4.39 5.80 10.88
C SER A 68 -3.79 6.79 9.88
N ILE A 69 -4.41 6.95 8.70
CA ILE A 69 -3.98 7.96 7.72
C ILE A 69 -4.13 9.36 8.33
N LYS A 70 -5.31 9.68 8.89
CA LYS A 70 -5.57 10.99 9.52
C LYS A 70 -4.55 11.32 10.60
N LEU A 71 -4.32 10.38 11.52
CA LEU A 71 -3.35 10.53 12.61
C LEU A 71 -1.93 10.75 12.07
N SER A 72 -1.55 10.05 11.01
CA SER A 72 -0.21 10.22 10.40
C SER A 72 -0.01 11.62 9.83
N TYR A 73 -1.01 12.17 9.15
CA TYR A 73 -0.96 13.54 8.61
C TYR A 73 -0.95 14.60 9.73
N GLU A 74 -1.74 14.39 10.78
CA GLU A 74 -1.75 15.25 11.97
C GLU A 74 -0.38 15.29 12.65
N LEU A 75 0.21 14.12 12.92
CA LEU A 75 1.54 14.00 13.54
C LEU A 75 2.63 14.62 12.66
N ALA A 76 2.51 14.50 11.34
CA ALA A 76 3.41 15.12 10.38
C ALA A 76 3.16 16.62 10.16
N LYS A 77 2.11 17.20 10.77
CA LYS A 77 1.71 18.61 10.66
C LYS A 77 1.51 19.08 9.21
N VAL A 78 0.95 18.21 8.38
CA VAL A 78 0.65 18.50 6.97
C VAL A 78 -0.86 18.44 6.70
N PRO A 79 -1.39 19.22 5.73
CA PRO A 79 -2.82 19.22 5.42
C PRO A 79 -3.32 17.85 5.01
N LEU A 80 -4.47 17.46 5.55
CA LEU A 80 -5.13 16.21 5.21
C LEU A 80 -5.75 16.28 3.80
N PRO A 81 -5.51 15.30 2.92
CA PRO A 81 -6.20 15.19 1.65
C PRO A 81 -7.73 15.10 1.81
N LEU A 82 -8.47 15.69 0.87
CA LEU A 82 -9.92 15.55 0.81
C LEU A 82 -10.32 14.13 0.38
N GLY A 83 -11.41 13.62 0.95
CA GLY A 83 -12.04 12.38 0.47
C GLY A 83 -11.27 11.08 0.74
N ILE A 84 -10.41 11.03 1.78
CA ILE A 84 -9.65 9.81 2.13
C ILE A 84 -10.58 8.62 2.39
N ARG A 85 -10.25 7.50 1.75
CA ARG A 85 -10.90 6.20 1.93
C ARG A 85 -9.84 5.16 2.25
N ALA A 86 -10.25 4.00 2.76
CA ALA A 86 -9.32 2.89 2.96
C ALA A 86 -8.61 2.48 1.65
N HIS A 87 -9.33 2.58 0.53
CA HIS A 87 -8.79 2.27 -0.80
C HIS A 87 -7.74 3.28 -1.29
N SER A 88 -7.63 4.46 -0.67
CA SER A 88 -6.60 5.45 -1.00
C SER A 88 -5.19 4.89 -0.78
N THR A 89 -5.00 3.99 0.18
CA THR A 89 -3.72 3.30 0.40
C THR A 89 -3.30 2.50 -0.83
N ARG A 90 -4.22 1.73 -1.43
CA ARG A 90 -3.95 0.94 -2.64
C ARG A 90 -3.68 1.85 -3.84
N ALA A 91 -4.48 2.90 -4.00
CA ALA A 91 -4.28 3.89 -5.04
C ALA A 91 -2.87 4.47 -4.99
N MET A 92 -2.49 5.07 -3.86
CA MET A 92 -1.19 5.70 -3.69
C MET A 92 -0.02 4.73 -3.87
N ALA A 93 -0.11 3.49 -3.35
CA ALA A 93 0.94 2.49 -3.51
C ALA A 93 1.16 2.13 -4.99
N SER A 94 0.10 1.81 -5.72
CA SER A 94 0.18 1.44 -7.14
C SER A 94 0.62 2.61 -8.03
N SER A 95 0.09 3.81 -7.80
CA SER A 95 0.51 5.02 -8.53
C SER A 95 1.97 5.34 -8.27
N ALA A 96 2.43 5.28 -7.02
CA ALA A 96 3.83 5.54 -6.68
C ALA A 96 4.77 4.52 -7.35
N ALA A 97 4.42 3.23 -7.35
CA ALA A 97 5.19 2.19 -8.04
C ALA A 97 5.31 2.48 -9.54
N PHE A 98 4.19 2.84 -10.19
CA PHE A 98 4.19 3.20 -11.61
C PHE A 98 5.07 4.41 -11.90
N LEU A 99 4.99 5.47 -11.08
CA LEU A 99 5.83 6.67 -11.22
C LEU A 99 7.33 6.37 -11.00
N LYS A 100 7.65 5.30 -10.28
CA LYS A 100 9.02 4.80 -10.11
C LYS A 100 9.46 3.83 -11.20
N GLY A 101 8.63 3.60 -12.21
CA GLY A 101 8.95 2.78 -13.37
C GLY A 101 8.82 1.27 -13.13
N VAL A 102 8.12 0.84 -12.08
CA VAL A 102 7.81 -0.58 -11.88
C VAL A 102 6.92 -1.05 -13.05
N PRO A 103 7.22 -2.20 -13.68
CA PRO A 103 6.42 -2.74 -14.77
C PRO A 103 4.95 -2.87 -14.39
N LEU A 104 4.06 -2.57 -15.33
CA LEU A 104 2.62 -2.56 -15.06
C LEU A 104 2.09 -3.95 -14.68
N ASP A 105 2.65 -5.00 -15.28
CA ASP A 105 2.29 -6.39 -14.96
C ASP A 105 2.65 -6.75 -13.51
N ASP A 106 3.83 -6.33 -13.03
CA ASP A 106 4.25 -6.52 -11.64
C ASP A 106 3.32 -5.77 -10.67
N ILE A 107 2.92 -4.54 -11.02
CA ILE A 107 1.96 -3.76 -10.24
C ILE A 107 0.61 -4.48 -10.20
N CYS A 108 0.12 -4.96 -11.33
CA CYS A 108 -1.16 -5.68 -11.41
C CYS A 108 -1.11 -6.99 -10.62
N GLN A 109 -0.02 -7.74 -10.72
CA GLN A 109 0.19 -8.95 -9.93
C GLN A 109 0.20 -8.65 -8.43
N ALA A 110 0.97 -7.65 -7.98
CA ALA A 110 1.03 -7.23 -6.59
C ALA A 110 -0.32 -6.70 -6.07
N ALA A 111 -1.07 -6.02 -6.92
CA ALA A 111 -2.41 -5.53 -6.61
C ALA A 111 -3.49 -6.61 -6.76
N THR A 112 -3.21 -7.80 -7.29
CA THR A 112 -4.21 -8.84 -7.62
C THR A 112 -5.26 -8.38 -8.65
N TRP A 113 -4.89 -7.52 -9.60
CA TRP A 113 -5.72 -7.18 -10.76
C TRP A 113 -5.50 -8.20 -11.88
N SER A 114 -6.60 -8.68 -12.46
CA SER A 114 -6.57 -9.58 -13.61
C SER A 114 -6.23 -8.86 -14.92
N THR A 115 -6.53 -7.56 -15.02
CA THR A 115 -6.24 -6.76 -16.21
C THR A 115 -5.61 -5.41 -15.87
N PRO A 116 -4.73 -4.89 -16.75
CA PRO A 116 -4.17 -3.54 -16.62
C PRO A 116 -5.22 -2.41 -16.64
N ASP A 117 -6.39 -2.65 -17.24
CA ASP A 117 -7.45 -1.65 -17.39
C ASP A 117 -7.91 -1.08 -16.04
N THR A 118 -7.92 -1.91 -14.99
CA THR A 118 -8.28 -1.45 -13.65
C THR A 118 -7.26 -0.44 -13.13
N PHE A 119 -5.96 -0.64 -13.42
CA PHE A 119 -4.93 0.34 -13.11
C PHE A 119 -5.10 1.61 -13.93
N VAL A 120 -5.20 1.46 -15.25
CA VAL A 120 -5.25 2.60 -16.18
C VAL A 120 -6.45 3.50 -15.90
N THR A 121 -7.61 2.94 -15.61
CA THR A 121 -8.86 3.70 -15.41
C THR A 121 -8.91 4.42 -14.06
N HIS A 122 -8.32 3.84 -13.01
CA HIS A 122 -8.55 4.29 -11.63
C HIS A 122 -7.32 4.78 -10.88
N TYR A 123 -6.10 4.43 -11.31
CA TYR A 123 -4.87 4.66 -10.53
C TYR A 123 -3.69 5.20 -11.34
N ARG A 124 -3.78 5.21 -12.67
CA ARG A 124 -2.76 5.87 -13.51
C ARG A 124 -2.83 7.37 -13.27
N VAL A 125 -1.87 7.86 -12.48
CA VAL A 125 -1.62 9.28 -12.38
C VAL A 125 -0.88 9.69 -13.65
N ASP A 126 -1.48 10.55 -14.46
CA ASP A 126 -0.82 11.15 -15.61
C ASP A 126 0.24 12.16 -15.15
N ALA A 127 1.33 11.68 -14.54
CA ALA A 127 2.53 12.47 -14.32
C ALA A 127 3.30 12.75 -15.63
N HIS A 128 2.73 12.28 -16.74
CA HIS A 128 3.23 12.47 -18.08
C HIS A 128 2.22 13.23 -18.92
N VAL A 129 2.04 14.52 -18.62
CA VAL A 129 2.23 15.49 -19.71
C VAL A 129 3.75 15.52 -20.03
N ARG A 130 4.30 14.36 -20.40
CA ARG A 130 5.52 14.33 -21.19
C ARG A 130 5.16 15.12 -22.43
N SER A 131 6.01 16.08 -22.81
CA SER A 131 5.85 16.90 -24.02
C SER A 131 5.06 16.14 -25.09
N ALA A 132 4.04 16.75 -25.69
CA ALA A 132 3.20 16.13 -26.72
C ALA A 132 4.02 15.41 -27.83
N THR A 133 5.30 15.74 -27.96
CA THR A 133 6.25 15.15 -28.89
C THR A 133 6.98 13.89 -28.40
N SER A 134 6.87 13.50 -27.12
CA SER A 134 7.63 12.39 -26.54
C SER A 134 7.32 11.04 -27.18
N PHE A 135 6.04 10.78 -27.47
CA PHE A 135 5.62 9.61 -28.24
C PHE A 135 6.19 9.65 -29.66
N GLY A 136 6.03 10.77 -30.38
CA GLY A 136 6.55 10.93 -31.74
C GLY A 136 8.07 10.80 -31.81
N ARG A 137 8.81 11.34 -30.85
CA ARG A 137 10.28 11.24 -30.77
C ARG A 137 10.74 9.81 -30.57
N ALA A 138 10.09 9.04 -29.69
CA ALA A 138 10.44 7.64 -29.46
C ALA A 138 10.20 6.78 -30.71
N VAL A 139 9.07 7.00 -31.41
CA VAL A 139 8.76 6.31 -32.67
C VAL A 139 9.79 6.66 -33.74
N LEU A 140 10.09 7.94 -33.94
CA LEU A 140 11.02 8.39 -34.97
C LEU A 140 12.47 7.98 -34.68
N SER A 141 12.89 7.94 -33.42
CA SER A 141 14.23 7.46 -33.05
C SER A 141 14.44 5.97 -33.34
N PHE A 142 13.36 5.19 -33.43
CA PHE A 142 13.41 3.76 -33.76
C PHE A 142 13.54 3.52 -35.27
N VAL A 143 13.18 4.49 -36.11
CA VAL A 143 13.21 4.39 -37.58
C VAL A 143 14.56 4.86 -38.14
N THR A 144 15.35 5.59 -37.36
CA THR A 144 16.65 6.14 -37.77
C THR A 144 17.86 5.37 -37.23
N ALA A 145 17.65 4.16 -36.70
CA ALA A 145 18.71 3.23 -36.28
C ALA A 145 18.72 2.00 -37.20
#